data_AF-A0A2M7HWB6-F1
#
_entry.id   AF-A0A2M7HWB6-F1
#
_cell.length_a   1.000
_cell.length_b   1.000
_cell.length_c   1.000
_cell.angle_alpha   90.00
_cell.angle_beta   90.00
_cell.angle_gamma   90.00
#
_symmetry.space_group_name_H-M   'P 1'
#
loop_
_entity.id
_entity.type
_entity.pdbx_description
1 polymer ?
#
loop_
_entity_poly.entity_id
_entity_poly.type
_entity_poly.pdbx_seq_one_letter_code
_entity_poly.pdbx_strand_id
1 'polypeptide(L)'
;MIPTSHSHLAMPQRYSGKKLNLWQRGFTGVQVLLMILVTIVLTMGITFFVVRSYIFPKPLTPVSLSSKEEAKLEDKLSQLGWQPERRGASHLKDSAKSSPSDDLQPEPYRERAEDRQVSFSEREVNAIIGRNPDFAQRIAIDFSDNLASAKILVPIPRDFPVMAGEILRVNAGLDIHLDTNRRPSVSLVGVSLMGVPIPNAWLGNMKNVNLVSEFGDRGFWNAFADGVEDIQIREGELYIKLRS
;
A
#
# COMPACT_ATOMS: atom_id res chain seq x y z
N MET A 1 -107.28 19.52 21.03
CA MET A 1 -106.62 18.61 21.99
C MET A 1 -105.55 17.83 21.22
N ILE A 2 -104.31 17.93 21.69
CA ILE A 2 -103.06 17.32 21.16
C ILE A 2 -103.05 15.82 21.55
N PRO A 3 -102.56 14.87 20.70
CA PRO A 3 -101.13 14.44 20.63
C PRO A 3 -100.63 14.12 19.20
N THR A 4 -99.61 14.82 18.70
CA THR A 4 -98.16 14.46 18.68
C THR A 4 -97.77 13.26 17.80
N SER A 5 -97.08 13.63 16.72
CA SER A 5 -96.49 12.87 15.62
C SER A 5 -95.47 11.79 16.02
N HIS A 6 -95.56 10.63 15.37
CA HIS A 6 -94.48 9.66 15.20
C HIS A 6 -93.69 9.98 13.92
N SER A 7 -92.36 9.97 13.94
CA SER A 7 -91.50 9.23 12.98
C SER A 7 -89.99 9.39 13.27
N HIS A 8 -89.31 8.26 13.26
CA HIS A 8 -87.86 8.04 13.25
C HIS A 8 -87.16 8.78 12.09
N LEU A 9 -85.96 9.34 12.31
CA LEU A 9 -84.89 9.42 11.30
C LEU A 9 -83.49 9.43 11.95
N ALA A 10 -82.54 8.93 11.17
CA ALA A 10 -81.19 8.50 11.52
C ALA A 10 -80.21 9.61 11.95
N MET A 11 -79.12 9.15 12.56
CA MET A 11 -77.85 9.85 12.89
C MET A 11 -77.40 10.88 11.83
N PRO A 12 -76.60 11.87 12.25
CA PRO A 12 -75.19 11.79 11.83
C PRO A 12 -74.17 12.10 12.93
N GLN A 13 -73.05 11.36 12.85
CA GLN A 13 -71.83 11.54 13.61
C GLN A 13 -71.30 12.98 13.49
N ARG A 14 -71.11 13.67 14.62
CA ARG A 14 -70.28 14.88 14.68
C ARG A 14 -68.84 14.50 14.95
N TYR A 15 -68.04 14.49 13.88
CA TYR A 15 -66.58 14.55 13.94
C TYR A 15 -66.15 15.83 14.68
N SER A 16 -65.48 15.66 15.82
CA SER A 16 -64.79 16.74 16.53
C SER A 16 -63.52 17.11 15.77
N GLY A 17 -63.62 18.07 14.85
CA GLY A 17 -62.47 18.66 14.17
C GLY A 17 -61.55 19.35 15.18
N LYS A 18 -60.44 18.71 15.54
CA LYS A 18 -59.29 19.40 16.13
C LYS A 18 -58.80 20.41 15.10
N LYS A 19 -59.01 21.70 15.35
CA LYS A 19 -58.32 22.76 14.61
C LYS A 19 -56.83 22.66 14.98
N LEU A 20 -56.04 22.00 14.14
CA LEU A 20 -54.59 22.14 14.15
C LEU A 20 -54.30 23.57 13.68
N ASN A 21 -54.11 24.48 14.62
CA ASN A 21 -53.47 25.76 14.34
C ASN A 21 -52.01 25.46 14.00
N LEU A 22 -51.75 25.15 12.74
CA LEU A 22 -50.42 25.25 12.16
C LEU A 22 -50.11 26.75 12.05
N TRP A 23 -49.50 27.28 13.11
CA TRP A 23 -48.75 28.53 13.08
C TRP A 23 -47.63 28.36 12.04
N GLN A 24 -47.90 28.68 10.78
CA GLN A 24 -46.84 28.99 9.83
C GLN A 24 -46.33 30.38 10.18
N ARG A 25 -45.40 30.45 11.14
CA ARG A 25 -44.45 31.56 11.19
C ARG A 25 -43.70 31.51 9.87
N GLY A 26 -44.02 32.39 8.94
CA GLY A 26 -43.19 32.61 7.77
C GLY A 26 -41.77 32.87 8.27
N PHE A 27 -40.82 32.06 7.81
CA PHE A 27 -39.41 32.29 8.10
C PHE A 27 -39.09 33.73 7.67
N THR A 28 -38.64 34.55 8.61
CA THR A 28 -38.21 35.92 8.28
C THR A 28 -37.04 35.82 7.31
N GLY A 29 -36.90 36.73 6.35
CA GLY A 29 -35.82 36.67 5.34
C GLY A 29 -34.43 36.51 5.95
N VAL A 30 -34.23 37.06 7.16
CA VAL A 30 -33.03 36.89 7.98
C VAL A 30 -32.82 35.44 8.43
N GLN A 31 -33.88 34.73 8.80
CA GLN A 31 -33.83 33.32 9.21
C GLN A 31 -33.51 32.38 8.05
N VAL A 32 -34.02 32.68 6.84
CA VAL A 32 -33.64 31.97 5.61
C VAL A 32 -32.18 32.22 5.25
N LEU A 33 -31.73 33.47 5.32
CA LEU A 33 -30.32 33.84 5.08
C LEU A 33 -29.37 33.13 6.06
N LEU A 34 -29.74 33.05 7.34
CA LEU A 34 -28.95 32.37 8.35
C LEU A 34 -28.89 30.85 8.12
N MET A 35 -30.00 30.21 7.72
CA MET A 35 -29.98 28.80 7.33
C MET A 35 -29.06 28.55 6.13
N ILE A 36 -29.12 29.40 5.09
CA ILE A 36 -28.24 29.29 3.92
C ILE A 36 -26.77 29.41 4.35
N LEU A 37 -26.44 30.41 5.17
CA LEU A 37 -25.08 30.60 5.69
C LEU A 37 -24.60 29.37 6.47
N VAL A 38 -25.44 28.83 7.37
CA VAL A 38 -25.12 27.63 8.15
C VAL A 38 -24.88 26.44 7.23
N THR A 39 -25.71 26.24 6.20
CA THR A 39 -25.49 25.16 5.23
C THR A 39 -24.19 25.32 4.46
N ILE A 40 -23.83 26.53 4.02
CA ILE A 40 -22.56 26.79 3.31
C ILE A 40 -21.37 26.48 4.22
N VAL A 41 -21.40 26.96 5.46
CA VAL A 41 -20.33 26.71 6.45
C VAL A 41 -20.24 25.23 6.79
N LEU A 42 -21.38 24.56 6.95
CA LEU A 42 -21.45 23.13 7.20
C LEU A 42 -20.86 22.33 6.03
N THR A 43 -21.23 22.66 4.79
CA THR A 43 -20.70 22.01 3.59
C THR A 43 -19.20 22.26 3.44
N MET A 44 -18.72 23.50 3.66
CA MET A 44 -17.29 23.81 3.65
C MET A 44 -16.53 23.06 4.74
N GLY A 45 -17.07 23.00 5.97
CA GLY A 45 -16.46 22.30 7.09
C GLY A 45 -16.35 20.80 6.84
N ILE A 46 -17.42 20.17 6.34
CA ILE A 46 -17.42 18.75 5.95
C ILE A 46 -16.42 18.52 4.82
N THR A 47 -16.42 19.35 3.78
CA THR A 47 -15.49 19.23 2.65
C THR A 47 -14.04 19.35 3.12
N PHE A 48 -13.73 20.34 3.95
CA PHE A 48 -12.38 20.52 4.52
C PHE A 48 -11.97 19.33 5.40
N PHE A 49 -12.89 18.83 6.23
CA PHE A 49 -12.62 17.66 7.09
C PHE A 49 -12.35 16.40 6.25
N VAL A 50 -13.15 16.15 5.20
CA VAL A 50 -12.96 15.02 4.29
C VAL A 50 -11.62 15.13 3.56
N VAL A 51 -11.30 16.29 2.97
CA VAL A 51 -10.03 16.51 2.26
C VAL A 51 -8.85 16.33 3.22
N ARG A 52 -8.88 16.96 4.40
CA ARG A 52 -7.80 16.86 5.39
C ARG A 52 -7.63 15.44 5.94
N SER A 53 -8.72 14.72 6.17
CA SER A 53 -8.67 13.41 6.84
C SER A 53 -8.44 12.24 5.87
N TYR A 54 -8.89 12.33 4.62
CA TYR A 54 -8.84 11.21 3.68
C TYR A 54 -7.84 11.38 2.53
N ILE A 55 -7.45 12.61 2.17
CA ILE A 55 -6.71 12.86 0.92
C ILE A 55 -5.19 13.02 1.13
N PHE A 56 -4.72 13.31 2.35
CA PHE A 56 -3.27 13.48 2.62
C PHE A 56 -2.64 12.25 3.27
N PRO A 57 -2.03 11.32 2.51
CA PRO A 57 -1.23 10.26 3.09
C PRO A 57 0.05 10.84 3.71
N LYS A 58 0.35 10.43 4.95
CA LYS A 58 1.65 10.71 5.57
C LYS A 58 2.76 9.95 4.83
N PRO A 59 3.99 10.48 4.75
CA PRO A 59 5.12 9.73 4.22
C PRO A 59 5.34 8.46 5.03
N LEU A 60 5.91 7.44 4.40
CA LEU A 60 6.29 6.22 5.09
C LEU A 60 7.50 6.51 5.98
N THR A 61 7.47 5.97 7.21
CA THR A 61 8.63 6.03 8.09
C THR A 61 9.61 4.93 7.68
N PRO A 62 10.90 5.24 7.48
CA PRO A 62 11.88 4.24 7.11
C PRO A 62 11.97 3.16 8.19
N VAL A 63 12.03 1.90 7.77
CA VAL A 63 12.25 0.78 8.69
C VAL A 63 13.69 0.82 9.15
N SER A 64 13.90 1.01 10.46
CA SER A 64 15.20 0.86 11.08
C SER A 64 15.38 -0.59 11.55
N LEU A 65 16.51 -1.19 11.16
CA LEU A 65 16.99 -2.44 11.73
C LEU A 65 17.92 -2.13 12.90
N SER A 66 17.93 -2.99 13.90
CA SER A 66 18.98 -2.96 14.92
C SER A 66 20.32 -3.39 14.35
N SER A 67 21.43 -3.03 15.00
CA SER A 67 22.79 -3.40 14.55
C SER A 67 23.01 -4.92 14.41
N LYS A 68 22.30 -5.73 15.20
CA LYS A 68 22.33 -7.20 15.08
C LYS A 68 21.53 -7.72 13.88
N GLU A 69 20.36 -7.12 13.63
CA GLU A 69 19.52 -7.48 12.47
C GLU A 69 20.18 -7.06 11.16
N GLU A 70 20.87 -5.92 11.14
CA GLU A 70 21.63 -5.45 9.98
C GLU A 70 22.80 -6.36 9.63
N ALA A 71 23.55 -6.84 10.65
CA ALA A 71 24.60 -7.84 10.44
C ALA A 71 24.06 -9.15 9.86
N LYS A 72 22.89 -9.60 10.34
CA LYS A 72 22.21 -10.80 9.82
C LYS A 72 21.74 -10.61 8.37
N LEU A 73 21.23 -9.42 8.05
CA LEU A 73 20.81 -9.08 6.69
C LEU A 73 22.00 -9.06 5.73
N GLU A 74 23.14 -8.50 6.14
CA GLU A 74 24.32 -8.43 5.27
C GLU A 74 24.91 -9.82 4.99
N ASP A 75 24.88 -10.73 5.96
CA ASP A 75 25.24 -12.14 5.76
C ASP A 75 24.31 -12.81 4.72
N LYS A 76 22.99 -12.61 4.84
CA LYS A 76 22.00 -13.11 3.87
C LYS A 76 22.20 -12.53 2.46
N LEU A 77 22.52 -11.24 2.34
CA LEU A 77 22.79 -10.60 1.06
C LEU A 77 24.08 -11.11 0.42
N SER A 78 25.11 -11.36 1.24
CA SER A 78 26.38 -11.92 0.80
C SER A 78 26.23 -13.35 0.26
N GLN A 79 25.38 -14.16 0.90
CA GLN A 79 25.02 -15.50 0.40
C GLN A 79 24.34 -15.47 -0.97
N LEU A 80 23.56 -14.42 -1.26
CA LEU A 80 22.96 -14.19 -2.58
C LEU A 80 23.93 -13.54 -3.59
N GLY A 81 25.18 -13.30 -3.23
CA GLY A 81 26.17 -12.64 -4.09
C GLY A 81 25.95 -11.14 -4.28
N TRP A 82 25.06 -10.52 -3.48
CA TRP A 82 24.82 -9.08 -3.52
C TRP A 82 25.89 -8.34 -2.71
N GLN A 83 26.90 -7.79 -3.39
CA GLN A 83 27.87 -6.88 -2.77
C GLN A 83 27.40 -5.44 -2.94
N PRO A 84 27.12 -4.68 -1.87
CA PRO A 84 26.81 -3.27 -2.02
C PRO A 84 28.05 -2.57 -2.60
N GLU A 85 27.91 -1.91 -3.75
CA GLU A 85 28.91 -0.97 -4.25
C GLU A 85 29.15 0.09 -3.16
N ARG A 86 30.21 -0.09 -2.37
CA ARG A 86 30.79 0.99 -1.58
C ARG A 86 31.33 1.99 -2.60
N ARG A 87 30.49 2.92 -3.02
CA ARG A 87 30.88 4.07 -3.84
C ARG A 87 32.03 4.79 -3.15
N GLY A 88 33.22 4.66 -3.73
CA GLY A 88 34.36 5.57 -3.53
C GLY A 88 35.05 5.49 -2.16
N ALA A 89 35.86 4.46 -1.94
CA ALA A 89 37.08 4.61 -1.17
C ALA A 89 38.20 3.88 -1.93
N SER A 90 39.04 4.70 -2.55
CA SER A 90 40.23 4.39 -3.30
C SER A 90 40.96 3.10 -2.89
N HIS A 91 41.23 2.26 -3.89
CA HIS A 91 42.45 1.46 -3.97
C HIS A 91 43.69 2.37 -3.93
N LEU A 92 44.02 2.91 -2.76
CA LEU A 92 45.31 3.53 -2.50
C LEU A 92 45.75 3.09 -1.11
N LYS A 93 46.84 2.31 -1.12
CA LYS A 93 47.71 1.94 0.00
C LYS A 93 47.56 2.85 1.23
N ASP A 94 47.18 2.24 2.35
CA ASP A 94 47.87 2.46 3.61
C ASP A 94 47.78 1.20 4.47
N SER A 95 48.80 0.36 4.31
CA SER A 95 49.16 -0.69 5.26
C SER A 95 49.79 -0.03 6.48
N ALA A 96 48.98 0.32 7.49
CA ALA A 96 49.50 0.61 8.82
C ALA A 96 48.47 0.34 9.92
N LYS A 97 48.56 -0.87 10.48
CA LYS A 97 48.24 -1.22 11.87
C LYS A 97 46.82 -0.89 12.38
N SER A 98 45.94 -1.86 12.19
CA SER A 98 45.19 -2.44 13.31
C SER A 98 44.93 -3.93 13.04
N SER A 99 45.29 -4.76 14.00
CA SER A 99 45.08 -6.21 14.06
C SER A 99 44.93 -6.54 15.55
N PRO A 100 44.12 -7.56 15.94
CA PRO A 100 44.35 -8.93 15.49
C PRO A 100 43.10 -9.78 15.17
N SER A 101 43.31 -10.77 14.30
CA SER A 101 42.53 -12.00 14.11
C SER A 101 41.06 -11.87 13.67
N ASP A 102 40.84 -11.70 12.38
CA ASP A 102 40.02 -12.70 11.68
C ASP A 102 40.98 -13.47 10.79
N ASP A 103 41.51 -14.54 11.39
CA ASP A 103 42.51 -15.40 10.80
C ASP A 103 41.82 -16.10 9.62
N LEU A 104 42.19 -15.77 8.38
CA LEU A 104 41.72 -16.47 7.18
C LEU A 104 42.33 -17.89 7.16
N GLN A 105 41.99 -18.69 8.16
CA GLN A 105 42.32 -20.10 8.18
C GLN A 105 41.52 -20.76 7.06
N PRO A 106 42.16 -21.52 6.16
CA PRO A 106 41.44 -22.26 5.14
C PRO A 106 40.48 -23.24 5.80
N GLU A 107 39.19 -22.89 5.82
CA GLU A 107 38.15 -23.82 6.23
C GLU A 107 37.87 -24.78 5.07
N PRO A 108 37.72 -26.09 5.34
CA PRO A 108 37.33 -27.04 4.29
C PRO A 108 35.96 -26.64 3.73
N TYR A 109 35.90 -26.45 2.42
CA TYR A 109 34.67 -26.10 1.72
C TYR A 109 33.58 -27.15 2.00
N ARG A 110 32.48 -26.71 2.61
CA ARG A 110 31.32 -27.54 2.93
C ARG A 110 30.07 -26.78 2.50
N GLU A 111 29.34 -27.31 1.53
CA GLU A 111 28.01 -26.83 1.20
C GLU A 111 27.00 -27.59 2.07
N ARG A 112 26.47 -26.97 3.12
CA ARG A 112 25.31 -27.56 3.83
C ARG A 112 24.06 -27.20 3.06
N ALA A 113 23.11 -28.12 2.97
CA ALA A 113 21.81 -27.88 2.33
C ALA A 113 20.99 -26.74 2.99
N GLU A 114 21.35 -26.39 4.22
CA GLU A 114 20.79 -25.30 5.02
C GLU A 114 21.32 -23.93 4.56
N ASP A 115 22.58 -23.85 4.11
CA ASP A 115 23.21 -22.60 3.61
C ASP A 115 22.66 -22.18 2.24
N ARG A 116 21.92 -23.08 1.58
CA ARG A 116 21.25 -22.84 0.29
C ARG A 116 19.82 -22.32 0.46
N GLN A 117 19.37 -22.04 1.67
CA GLN A 117 18.01 -21.57 1.94
C GLN A 117 18.07 -20.24 2.68
N VAL A 118 17.55 -19.18 2.05
CA VAL A 118 17.57 -17.85 2.62
C VAL A 118 16.14 -17.33 2.75
N SER A 119 15.76 -16.96 3.97
CA SER A 119 14.48 -16.33 4.28
C SER A 119 14.68 -14.87 4.65
N PHE A 120 14.02 -13.96 3.95
CA PHE A 120 14.00 -12.54 4.26
C PHE A 120 12.67 -12.19 4.91
N SER A 121 12.71 -11.59 6.10
CA SER A 121 11.52 -11.00 6.70
C SER A 121 11.09 -9.76 5.92
N GLU A 122 9.81 -9.40 6.02
CA GLU A 122 9.28 -8.15 5.47
C GLU A 122 10.11 -6.93 5.90
N ARG A 123 10.54 -6.89 7.17
CA ARG A 123 11.38 -5.81 7.70
C ARG A 123 12.73 -5.73 7.01
N GLU A 124 13.35 -6.88 6.71
CA GLU A 124 14.63 -6.94 5.99
C GLU A 124 14.46 -6.46 4.55
N VAL A 125 13.39 -6.87 3.86
CA VAL A 125 13.10 -6.40 2.50
C VAL A 125 12.83 -4.89 2.49
N ASN A 126 12.02 -4.39 3.41
CA ASN A 126 11.76 -2.95 3.54
C ASN A 126 13.02 -2.15 3.91
N ALA A 127 13.95 -2.74 4.66
CA ALA A 127 15.25 -2.11 4.94
C ALA A 127 16.12 -2.04 3.67
N ILE A 128 16.12 -3.08 2.82
CA ILE A 128 16.83 -3.06 1.53
C ILE A 128 16.25 -1.95 0.64
N ILE A 129 14.92 -1.87 0.51
CA ILE A 129 14.24 -0.81 -0.25
C ILE A 129 14.58 0.57 0.34
N GLY A 130 14.62 0.67 1.66
CA GLY A 130 14.98 1.87 2.40
C GLY A 130 16.43 2.34 2.22
N ARG A 131 17.33 1.52 1.64
CA ARG A 131 18.70 1.96 1.31
C ARG A 131 18.71 3.11 0.32
N ASN A 132 17.67 3.24 -0.52
CA ASN A 132 17.46 4.43 -1.35
C ASN A 132 16.54 5.43 -0.61
N PRO A 133 17.00 6.66 -0.29
CA PRO A 133 16.18 7.67 0.38
C PRO A 133 14.86 7.99 -0.32
N ASP A 134 14.84 7.97 -1.65
CA ASP A 134 13.62 8.25 -2.42
C ASP A 134 12.57 7.15 -2.25
N PHE A 135 13.00 5.89 -2.13
CA PHE A 135 12.11 4.76 -1.93
C PHE A 135 11.72 4.57 -0.46
N ALA A 136 12.61 4.88 0.48
CA ALA A 136 12.37 4.73 1.92
C ALA A 136 11.09 5.42 2.41
N GLN A 137 10.73 6.55 1.80
CA GLN A 137 9.55 7.33 2.18
C GLN A 137 8.33 7.06 1.29
N ARG A 138 8.50 6.32 0.20
CA ARG A 138 7.50 6.18 -0.87
C ARG A 138 7.07 4.75 -1.13
N ILE A 139 7.86 3.75 -0.77
CA ILE A 139 7.62 2.35 -1.09
C ILE A 139 7.73 1.52 0.20
N ALA A 140 6.75 0.67 0.42
CA ALA A 140 6.82 -0.42 1.39
C ALA A 140 6.17 -1.67 0.81
N ILE A 141 6.69 -2.83 1.20
CA ILE A 141 6.18 -4.15 0.85
C ILE A 141 5.62 -4.80 2.11
N ASP A 142 4.52 -5.52 1.92
CA ASP A 142 3.85 -6.35 2.92
C ASP A 142 3.70 -7.76 2.33
N PHE A 143 4.06 -8.79 3.10
CA PHE A 143 4.03 -10.18 2.61
C PHE A 143 2.90 -10.97 3.25
N SER A 144 2.05 -11.55 2.39
CA SER A 144 0.98 -12.47 2.74
C SER A 144 1.12 -13.75 1.94
N ASP A 145 0.48 -14.84 2.36
CA ASP A 145 0.59 -16.15 1.70
C ASP A 145 0.37 -16.06 0.16
N ASN A 146 1.45 -16.31 -0.60
CA ASN A 146 1.54 -16.23 -2.07
C ASN A 146 1.30 -14.84 -2.70
N LEU A 147 1.32 -13.74 -1.92
CA LEU A 147 1.08 -12.40 -2.44
C LEU A 147 1.96 -11.36 -1.74
N ALA A 148 2.68 -10.58 -2.53
CA ALA A 148 3.39 -9.39 -2.08
C ALA A 148 2.54 -8.15 -2.36
N SER A 149 2.21 -7.40 -1.32
CA SER A 149 1.47 -6.14 -1.42
C SER A 149 2.43 -4.96 -1.39
N ALA A 150 2.52 -4.22 -2.49
CA ALA A 150 3.33 -3.00 -2.58
C ALA A 150 2.47 -1.75 -2.32
N LYS A 151 2.86 -0.94 -1.35
CA LYS A 151 2.29 0.39 -1.08
C LYS A 151 3.22 1.45 -1.61
N ILE A 152 2.72 2.27 -2.53
CA ILE A 152 3.50 3.26 -3.27
C ILE A 152 2.86 4.64 -3.12
N LEU A 153 3.66 5.64 -2.74
CA LEU A 153 3.28 7.05 -2.63
C LEU A 153 3.87 7.83 -3.80
N VAL A 154 3.05 8.09 -4.81
CA VAL A 154 3.46 8.77 -6.06
C VAL A 154 3.12 10.26 -5.96
N PRO A 155 4.10 11.17 -6.03
CA PRO A 155 3.83 12.61 -6.03
C PRO A 155 3.24 13.02 -7.39
N ILE A 156 2.11 13.73 -7.37
CA ILE A 156 1.50 14.27 -8.58
C ILE A 156 2.23 15.58 -8.95
N PRO A 157 2.70 15.73 -10.20
CA PRO A 157 3.35 16.96 -10.66
C PRO A 157 2.47 18.21 -10.47
N ARG A 158 3.10 19.38 -10.28
CA ARG A 158 2.39 20.65 -10.00
C ARG A 158 1.67 21.22 -11.23
N ASP A 159 1.99 20.73 -12.41
CA ASP A 159 1.42 21.08 -13.71
C ASP A 159 0.26 20.15 -14.11
N PHE A 160 -0.09 19.18 -13.26
CA PHE A 160 -1.22 18.30 -13.52
C PHE A 160 -2.56 19.04 -13.35
N PRO A 161 -3.56 18.83 -14.22
CA PRO A 161 -4.82 19.58 -14.17
C PRO A 161 -5.67 19.28 -12.93
N VAL A 162 -5.43 18.16 -12.25
CA VAL A 162 -6.19 17.70 -11.08
C VAL A 162 -5.22 17.15 -10.02
N MET A 163 -5.43 17.52 -8.74
CA MET A 163 -4.62 17.07 -7.58
C MET A 163 -3.12 17.39 -7.69
N ALA A 164 -2.79 18.52 -8.31
CA ALA A 164 -1.42 18.95 -8.54
C ALA A 164 -0.65 19.16 -7.22
N GLY A 165 0.54 18.58 -7.10
CA GLY A 165 1.38 18.67 -5.90
C GLY A 165 0.96 17.77 -4.73
N GLU A 166 -0.12 17.00 -4.89
CA GLU A 166 -0.58 16.03 -3.88
C GLU A 166 0.12 14.67 -4.02
N ILE A 167 -0.02 13.81 -3.00
CA ILE A 167 0.53 12.45 -3.02
C ILE A 167 -0.59 11.46 -3.32
N LEU A 168 -0.43 10.70 -4.40
CA LEU A 168 -1.29 9.58 -4.76
C LEU A 168 -0.85 8.30 -4.04
N ARG A 169 -1.72 7.76 -3.18
CA ARG A 169 -1.51 6.44 -2.57
C ARG A 169 -1.98 5.35 -3.52
N VAL A 170 -1.05 4.53 -3.96
CA VAL A 170 -1.28 3.34 -4.79
C VAL A 170 -0.98 2.10 -3.94
N ASN A 171 -1.85 1.09 -4.00
CA ASN A 171 -1.51 -0.25 -3.51
C ASN A 171 -1.62 -1.24 -4.66
N ALA A 172 -0.61 -2.08 -4.83
CA ALA A 172 -0.55 -3.10 -5.88
C ALA A 172 -0.34 -4.48 -5.23
N GLY A 173 -1.13 -5.46 -5.66
CA GLY A 173 -0.91 -6.87 -5.31
C GLY A 173 -0.07 -7.54 -6.39
N LEU A 174 1.03 -8.17 -6.00
CA LEU A 174 1.98 -8.84 -6.86
C LEU A 174 2.03 -10.32 -6.49
N ASP A 175 1.86 -11.18 -7.49
CA ASP A 175 2.11 -12.62 -7.37
C ASP A 175 3.49 -12.89 -7.99
N ILE A 176 4.37 -13.50 -7.18
CA ILE A 176 5.76 -13.79 -7.51
C ILE A 176 5.94 -15.30 -7.43
N HIS A 177 6.32 -15.91 -8.56
CA HIS A 177 6.61 -17.33 -8.63
C HIS A 177 7.64 -17.62 -9.73
N LEU A 178 8.25 -18.80 -9.70
CA LEU A 178 9.02 -19.33 -10.82
C LEU A 178 8.10 -20.06 -11.78
N ASP A 179 8.20 -19.78 -13.08
CA ASP A 179 7.48 -20.54 -14.10
C ASP A 179 8.09 -21.95 -14.29
N THR A 180 7.46 -22.77 -15.14
CA THR A 180 7.96 -24.13 -15.46
C THR A 180 9.36 -24.13 -16.09
N ASN A 181 9.77 -23.02 -16.70
CA ASN A 181 11.11 -22.82 -17.26
C ASN A 181 12.07 -22.16 -16.25
N ARG A 182 11.66 -22.05 -14.98
CA ARG A 182 12.38 -21.40 -13.87
C ARG A 182 12.69 -19.94 -14.10
N ARG A 183 11.92 -19.26 -14.94
CA ARG A 183 12.01 -17.82 -15.11
C ARG A 183 11.20 -17.15 -14.01
N PRO A 184 11.78 -16.19 -13.26
CA PRO A 184 11.03 -15.41 -12.30
C PRO A 184 9.91 -14.67 -13.03
N SER A 185 8.69 -14.85 -12.55
CA SER A 185 7.50 -14.18 -13.02
C SER A 185 6.95 -13.32 -11.90
N VAL A 186 6.81 -12.03 -12.19
CA VAL A 186 6.12 -11.09 -11.30
C VAL A 186 4.88 -10.61 -12.03
N SER A 187 3.72 -11.06 -11.57
CA SER A 187 2.43 -10.77 -12.18
C SER A 187 1.61 -9.82 -11.30
N LEU A 188 1.01 -8.82 -11.94
CA LEU A 188 0.16 -7.84 -11.26
C LEU A 188 -1.26 -8.41 -11.07
N VAL A 189 -1.62 -8.71 -9.82
CA VAL A 189 -2.93 -9.27 -9.45
C VAL A 189 -4.02 -8.18 -9.45
N GLY A 190 -3.67 -6.99 -8.96
CA GLY A 190 -4.60 -5.86 -8.89
C GLY A 190 -3.94 -4.56 -8.40
N VAL A 191 -4.62 -3.44 -8.64
CA VAL A 191 -4.19 -2.10 -8.23
C VAL A 191 -5.36 -1.36 -7.59
N SER A 192 -5.08 -0.62 -6.52
CA SER A 192 -6.02 0.32 -5.91
C SER A 192 -5.38 1.70 -5.78
N LEU A 193 -6.20 2.74 -5.98
CA LEU A 193 -5.83 4.13 -5.80
C LEU A 193 -6.67 4.72 -4.68
N MET A 194 -6.00 5.30 -3.68
CA MET A 194 -6.64 5.86 -2.49
C MET A 194 -7.56 4.87 -1.73
N GLY A 195 -7.42 3.56 -1.96
CA GLY A 195 -8.28 2.52 -1.38
C GLY A 195 -9.47 2.12 -2.26
N VAL A 196 -9.62 2.76 -3.42
CA VAL A 196 -10.60 2.37 -4.45
C VAL A 196 -9.92 1.44 -5.45
N PRO A 197 -10.40 0.21 -5.65
CA PRO A 197 -9.83 -0.71 -6.63
C PRO A 197 -10.02 -0.15 -8.05
N ILE A 198 -8.98 -0.21 -8.88
CA ILE A 198 -9.10 0.15 -10.30
C ILE A 198 -9.66 -1.06 -11.05
N PRO A 199 -10.74 -0.89 -11.85
CA PRO A 199 -11.24 -1.92 -12.74
C PRO A 199 -10.19 -2.39 -13.74
N ASN A 200 -10.11 -3.70 -13.97
CA ASN A 200 -9.16 -4.29 -14.92
C ASN A 200 -9.26 -3.69 -16.33
N ALA A 201 -10.47 -3.33 -16.79
CA ALA A 201 -10.68 -2.72 -18.10
C ALA A 201 -9.99 -1.36 -18.27
N TRP A 202 -9.76 -0.63 -17.18
CA TRP A 202 -9.09 0.69 -17.20
C TRP A 202 -7.57 0.59 -17.09
N LEU A 203 -7.08 -0.52 -16.53
CA LEU A 203 -5.66 -0.84 -16.51
C LEU A 203 -5.14 -1.33 -17.87
N GLY A 204 -6.00 -1.40 -18.89
CA GLY A 204 -5.63 -1.99 -20.17
C GLY A 204 -5.17 -3.44 -20.02
N ASN A 205 -4.45 -3.96 -21.01
CA ASN A 205 -3.92 -5.32 -20.98
C ASN A 205 -2.70 -5.50 -20.04
N MET A 206 -2.55 -4.65 -19.01
CA MET A 206 -1.39 -4.65 -18.10
C MET A 206 -1.50 -5.69 -16.96
N LYS A 207 -2.67 -6.32 -16.79
CA LYS A 207 -2.86 -7.39 -15.81
C LYS A 207 -2.15 -8.66 -16.28
N ASN A 208 -1.42 -9.34 -15.39
CA ASN A 208 -0.60 -10.53 -15.68
C ASN A 208 0.58 -10.31 -16.65
N VAL A 209 1.00 -9.05 -16.89
CA VAL A 209 2.27 -8.81 -17.59
C VAL A 209 3.40 -9.19 -16.64
N ASN A 210 4.29 -10.07 -17.11
CA ASN A 210 5.49 -10.41 -16.36
C ASN A 210 6.44 -9.21 -16.39
N LEU A 211 6.49 -8.47 -15.27
CA LEU A 211 7.29 -7.24 -15.15
C LEU A 211 8.79 -7.49 -15.37
N VAL A 212 9.27 -8.71 -15.07
CA VAL A 212 10.66 -9.10 -15.32
C VAL A 212 10.92 -9.20 -16.82
N SER A 213 9.98 -9.74 -17.58
CA SER A 213 10.12 -9.85 -19.04
C SER A 213 10.01 -8.49 -19.74
N GLU A 214 9.20 -7.58 -19.20
CA GLU A 214 8.90 -6.29 -19.83
C GLU A 214 9.93 -5.21 -19.46
N PHE A 215 10.37 -5.16 -18.20
CA PHE A 215 11.20 -4.09 -17.65
C PHE A 215 12.51 -4.57 -17.03
N GLY A 216 12.74 -5.88 -16.98
CA GLY A 216 13.96 -6.44 -16.42
C GLY A 216 15.13 -6.36 -17.39
N ASP A 217 16.32 -6.06 -16.85
CA ASP A 217 17.55 -6.32 -17.60
C ASP A 217 17.69 -7.83 -17.84
N ARG A 218 17.66 -8.22 -19.11
CA ARG A 218 17.75 -9.63 -19.53
C ARG A 218 19.01 -10.30 -18.98
N GLY A 219 20.09 -9.56 -18.70
CA GLY A 219 21.32 -10.12 -18.13
C GLY A 219 21.17 -10.54 -16.66
N PHE A 220 20.77 -9.60 -15.80
CA PHE A 220 20.64 -9.83 -14.35
C PHE A 220 19.60 -10.91 -14.02
N TRP A 221 18.39 -10.80 -14.59
CA TRP A 221 17.29 -11.69 -14.21
C TRP A 221 17.52 -13.14 -14.66
N ASN A 222 18.23 -13.36 -15.75
CA ASN A 222 18.63 -14.71 -16.15
C ASN A 222 19.67 -15.30 -15.19
N ALA A 223 20.69 -14.51 -14.82
CA ALA A 223 21.71 -14.98 -13.86
C ALA A 223 21.12 -15.29 -12.48
N PHE A 224 20.18 -14.44 -12.01
CA PHE A 224 19.44 -14.69 -10.78
C PHE A 224 18.57 -15.94 -10.88
N ALA A 225 17.83 -16.11 -11.99
CA ALA A 225 17.00 -17.29 -12.24
C ALA A 225 17.81 -18.59 -12.26
N ASP A 226 19.00 -18.55 -12.85
CA ASP A 226 19.87 -19.73 -12.96
C ASP A 226 20.39 -20.20 -11.59
N GLY A 227 20.57 -19.28 -10.64
CA GLY A 227 21.05 -19.54 -9.29
C GLY A 227 19.95 -19.88 -8.27
N VAL A 228 18.68 -19.79 -8.64
CA VAL A 228 17.54 -19.99 -7.71
C VAL A 228 16.74 -21.23 -8.12
N GLU A 229 16.54 -22.13 -7.16
CA GLU A 229 15.73 -23.34 -7.31
C GLU A 229 14.25 -23.06 -7.06
N ASP A 230 13.92 -22.25 -6.05
CA ASP A 230 12.54 -21.95 -5.67
C ASP A 230 12.41 -20.59 -4.98
N ILE A 231 11.25 -19.94 -5.16
CA ILE A 231 10.88 -18.68 -4.49
C ILE A 231 9.44 -18.82 -4.01
N GLN A 232 9.23 -18.58 -2.72
CA GLN A 232 7.90 -18.62 -2.09
C GLN A 232 7.68 -17.38 -1.24
N ILE A 233 6.48 -16.82 -1.32
CA ILE A 233 6.02 -15.79 -0.38
C ILE A 233 5.14 -16.47 0.65
N ARG A 234 5.48 -16.29 1.92
CA ARG A 234 4.72 -16.76 3.07
C ARG A 234 4.36 -15.56 3.93
N GLU A 235 3.45 -15.74 4.86
CA GLU A 235 3.10 -14.70 5.83
C GLU A 235 4.35 -14.06 6.48
N GLY A 236 4.58 -12.77 6.17
CA GLY A 236 5.68 -11.96 6.71
C GLY A 236 7.09 -12.30 6.22
N GLU A 237 7.28 -13.26 5.31
CA GLU A 237 8.59 -13.68 4.83
C GLU A 237 8.65 -14.06 3.34
N LEU A 238 9.78 -13.72 2.71
CA LEU A 238 10.18 -14.17 1.38
C LEU A 238 11.22 -15.29 1.53
N TYR A 239 10.86 -16.49 1.10
CA TYR A 239 11.74 -17.67 1.12
C TYR A 239 12.35 -17.90 -0.26
N ILE A 240 13.66 -18.10 -0.30
CA ILE A 240 14.43 -18.36 -1.53
C ILE A 240 15.30 -19.60 -1.30
N LYS A 241 15.23 -20.56 -2.22
CA LYS A 241 16.11 -21.73 -2.25
C LYS A 241 17.09 -21.60 -3.40
N LEU A 242 18.39 -21.68 -3.12
CA LEU A 242 19.47 -21.59 -4.08
C LEU A 242 19.74 -22.94 -4.73
N ARG A 243 20.12 -22.88 -6.01
CA ARG A 243 20.42 -24.04 -6.84
C ARG A 243 21.86 -24.51 -6.65
N SER A 244 22.06 -25.82 -6.74
CA SER A 244 23.36 -26.51 -6.81
C SER A 244 23.92 -26.59 -8.22
#